data_AF-A0A125QJL4-F1
#
_entry.id   AF-A0A125QJL4-F1
#
_cell.length_a   1.000
_cell.length_b   1.000
_cell.length_c   1.000
_cell.angle_alpha   90.00
_cell.angle_beta   90.00
_cell.angle_gamma   90.00
#
_symmetry.space_group_name_H-M   'P 1'
#
loop_
_entity.id
_entity.type
_entity.pdbx_description
1 polymer ?
#
loop_
_entity_poly.entity_id
_entity_poly.type
_entity_poly.pdbx_seq_one_letter_code
_entity_poly.pdbx_strand_id
1 'polypeptide(L)'
;MPKIHAANAQSIIADLARPPRLSNLHPIAARFVYSLRLIAVHEHARRDPVAELAVRLGSMDVAAKSLSMAKVIARVWPENIQVSRFCCGLMSHDEATIGYMIEATAHRDRAAFDRVLEGLIRPGRAQALWDASIDLVAAEFRGA
;
A
#
# COMPACT_ATOMS: atom_id res chain seq x y z
N MET A 1 44.28 -5.79 -2.64
CA MET A 1 43.32 -5.47 -1.56
C MET A 1 42.26 -4.51 -2.10
N PRO A 2 40.99 -4.61 -1.69
CA PRO A 2 39.90 -5.13 -2.52
C PRO A 2 39.08 -4.05 -3.26
N LYS A 3 38.96 -4.18 -4.59
CA LYS A 3 38.03 -3.37 -5.42
C LYS A 3 36.68 -4.07 -5.69
N ILE A 4 36.57 -5.35 -5.37
CA ILE A 4 35.40 -6.20 -5.67
C ILE A 4 34.19 -5.82 -4.79
N HIS A 5 34.41 -5.47 -3.52
CA HIS A 5 33.35 -5.05 -2.60
C HIS A 5 32.82 -3.63 -2.89
N ALA A 6 33.64 -2.72 -3.41
CA ALA A 6 33.18 -1.35 -3.69
C ALA A 6 32.22 -1.31 -4.90
N ALA A 7 32.51 -2.09 -5.95
CA ALA A 7 31.63 -2.21 -7.11
C ALA A 7 30.27 -2.85 -6.75
N ASN A 8 30.25 -3.80 -5.81
CA ASN A 8 29.01 -4.41 -5.33
C ASN A 8 28.20 -3.49 -4.40
N ALA A 9 28.87 -2.69 -3.58
CA ALA A 9 28.20 -1.78 -2.65
C ALA A 9 27.55 -0.63 -3.43
N GLN A 10 28.25 -0.10 -4.44
CA GLN A 10 27.71 0.96 -5.28
C GLN A 10 26.49 0.49 -6.08
N SER A 11 26.49 -0.75 -6.59
CA SER A 11 25.32 -1.31 -7.29
C SER A 11 24.16 -1.54 -6.33
N ILE A 12 24.40 -2.09 -5.14
CA ILE A 12 23.37 -2.30 -4.12
C ILE A 12 22.76 -0.96 -3.69
N ILE A 13 23.60 0.06 -3.44
CA ILE A 13 23.13 1.41 -3.09
C ILE A 13 22.30 2.00 -4.23
N ALA A 14 22.76 1.87 -5.47
CA ALA A 14 22.04 2.36 -6.64
C ALA A 14 20.68 1.66 -6.82
N ASP A 15 20.58 0.37 -6.53
CA ASP A 15 19.33 -0.38 -6.61
C ASP A 15 18.37 -0.01 -5.47
N LEU A 16 18.87 0.15 -4.24
CA LEU A 16 18.08 0.62 -3.10
C LEU A 16 17.59 2.06 -3.28
N ALA A 17 18.33 2.89 -4.03
CA ALA A 17 17.95 4.26 -4.34
C ALA A 17 16.86 4.36 -5.42
N ARG A 18 16.48 3.27 -6.10
CA ARG A 18 15.43 3.28 -7.13
C ARG A 18 14.07 3.08 -6.46
N PRO A 19 13.21 4.12 -6.43
CA PRO A 19 11.87 3.96 -5.87
C PRO A 19 11.05 2.98 -6.73
N PRO A 20 10.29 2.07 -6.10
CA PRO A 20 9.45 1.14 -6.81
C PRO A 20 8.32 1.87 -7.54
N ARG A 21 7.84 1.26 -8.63
CA ARG A 21 6.78 1.82 -9.47
C ARG A 21 5.44 1.16 -9.19
N LEU A 22 4.36 1.95 -9.26
CA LEU A 22 2.99 1.45 -9.18
C LEU A 22 2.69 0.34 -10.19
N SER A 23 3.29 0.44 -11.39
CA SER A 23 3.13 -0.55 -12.47
C SER A 23 3.68 -1.95 -12.12
N ASN A 24 4.48 -2.05 -11.07
CA ASN A 24 5.07 -3.32 -10.64
C ASN A 24 4.18 -4.07 -9.64
N LEU A 25 3.12 -3.43 -9.12
CA LEU A 25 2.20 -4.06 -8.18
C LEU A 25 1.10 -4.85 -8.89
N HIS A 26 0.56 -5.83 -8.18
CA HIS A 26 -0.71 -6.46 -8.53
C HIS A 26 -1.83 -5.40 -8.71
N PRO A 27 -2.74 -5.53 -9.69
CA PRO A 27 -3.73 -4.50 -10.01
C PRO A 27 -4.59 -4.03 -8.81
N ILE A 28 -5.00 -4.95 -7.94
CA ILE A 28 -5.76 -4.63 -6.72
C ILE A 28 -4.92 -3.75 -5.77
N ALA A 29 -3.64 -4.08 -5.58
CA ALA A 29 -2.74 -3.30 -4.73
C ALA A 29 -2.48 -1.91 -5.34
N ALA A 30 -2.25 -1.83 -6.65
CA ALA A 30 -2.07 -0.56 -7.35
C ALA A 30 -3.29 0.36 -7.24
N ARG A 31 -4.51 -0.19 -7.42
CA ARG A 31 -5.78 0.53 -7.24
C ARG A 31 -5.95 1.03 -5.81
N PHE A 32 -5.57 0.24 -4.81
CA PHE A 32 -5.59 0.70 -3.43
C PHE A 32 -4.61 1.84 -3.16
N VAL A 33 -3.36 1.75 -3.63
CA VAL A 33 -2.37 2.84 -3.43
C VAL A 33 -2.87 4.14 -4.08
N TYR A 34 -3.50 4.07 -5.24
CA TYR A 34 -4.16 5.23 -5.85
C TYR A 34 -5.30 5.78 -4.97
N SER A 35 -6.13 4.90 -4.40
CA SER A 35 -7.20 5.28 -3.47
C SER A 35 -6.65 5.92 -2.20
N LEU A 36 -5.56 5.39 -1.64
CA LEU A 36 -4.86 5.93 -0.47
C LEU A 36 -4.39 7.36 -0.72
N ARG A 37 -3.80 7.62 -1.89
CA ARG A 37 -3.39 8.98 -2.28
C ARG A 37 -4.57 9.92 -2.42
N LEU A 38 -5.69 9.46 -2.97
CA LEU A 38 -6.90 10.27 -3.09
C LEU A 38 -7.49 10.61 -1.73
N ILE A 39 -7.52 9.63 -0.82
CA ILE A 39 -7.98 9.79 0.56
C ILE A 39 -7.13 10.84 1.26
N ALA A 40 -5.80 10.76 1.14
CA ALA A 40 -4.89 11.74 1.75
C ALA A 40 -5.13 13.17 1.24
N VAL A 41 -5.38 13.35 -0.07
CA VAL A 41 -5.73 14.66 -0.64
C VAL A 41 -7.05 15.20 -0.07
N HIS A 42 -8.05 14.35 0.08
CA HIS A 42 -9.35 14.73 0.65
C HIS A 42 -9.27 15.04 2.14
N GLU A 43 -8.52 14.24 2.89
CA GLU A 43 -8.28 14.43 4.31
C GLU A 43 -7.58 15.77 4.57
N HIS A 44 -6.55 16.10 3.78
CA HIS A 44 -5.90 17.42 3.84
C HIS A 44 -6.88 18.58 3.56
N ALA A 45 -7.84 18.37 2.65
CA ALA A 45 -8.88 19.33 2.34
C ALA A 45 -10.08 19.31 3.32
N ARG A 46 -10.08 18.42 4.33
CA ARG A 46 -11.22 18.16 5.24
C ARG A 46 -12.53 17.84 4.50
N ARG A 47 -12.44 17.07 3.42
CA ARG A 47 -13.58 16.60 2.62
C ARG A 47 -13.74 15.08 2.73
N ASP A 48 -14.95 14.59 2.55
CA ASP A 48 -15.22 13.15 2.49
C ASP A 48 -14.80 12.58 1.12
N PRO A 49 -13.87 11.60 1.06
CA PRO A 49 -13.43 11.00 -0.20
C PRO A 49 -14.41 9.99 -0.80
N VAL A 50 -15.42 9.50 -0.06
CA VAL A 50 -16.20 8.32 -0.46
C VAL A 50 -16.89 8.50 -1.81
N ALA A 51 -17.52 9.66 -2.05
CA ALA A 51 -18.22 9.92 -3.30
C ALA A 51 -17.26 9.91 -4.51
N GLU A 52 -16.10 10.56 -4.39
CA GLU A 52 -15.11 10.58 -5.48
C GLU A 52 -14.46 9.20 -5.70
N LEU A 53 -14.19 8.47 -4.61
CA LEU A 53 -13.70 7.09 -4.67
C LEU A 53 -14.70 6.19 -5.40
N ALA A 54 -15.99 6.25 -5.06
CA ALA A 54 -17.01 5.40 -5.67
C ALA A 54 -17.10 5.64 -7.19
N VAL A 55 -17.02 6.90 -7.62
CA VAL A 55 -17.00 7.27 -9.05
C VAL A 55 -15.74 6.72 -9.74
N ARG A 56 -14.56 6.92 -9.16
CA ARG A 56 -13.29 6.49 -9.79
C ARG A 56 -13.07 4.98 -9.78
N LEU A 57 -13.57 4.29 -8.75
CA LEU A 57 -13.40 2.86 -8.58
C LEU A 57 -14.53 2.05 -9.23
N GLY A 58 -15.64 2.70 -9.59
CA GLY A 58 -16.82 2.08 -10.20
C GLY A 58 -17.67 1.26 -9.23
N SER A 59 -17.37 1.32 -7.92
CA SER A 59 -18.07 0.52 -6.91
C SER A 59 -18.07 1.21 -5.55
N MET A 60 -19.26 1.36 -4.97
CA MET A 60 -19.44 1.89 -3.62
C MET A 60 -18.85 0.96 -2.55
N ASP A 61 -18.95 -0.36 -2.74
CA ASP A 61 -18.39 -1.34 -1.81
C ASP A 61 -16.86 -1.25 -1.78
N VAL A 62 -16.22 -1.20 -2.96
CA VAL A 62 -14.77 -1.05 -3.07
C VAL A 62 -14.31 0.28 -2.46
N ALA A 63 -15.03 1.37 -2.69
CA ALA A 63 -14.74 2.68 -2.08
C ALA A 63 -14.83 2.64 -0.54
N ALA A 64 -15.88 2.04 0.01
CA ALA A 64 -16.07 1.91 1.45
C ALA A 64 -15.00 1.02 2.10
N LYS A 65 -14.64 -0.10 1.47
CA LYS A 65 -13.57 -0.98 1.95
C LYS A 65 -12.19 -0.35 1.81
N SER A 66 -11.95 0.44 0.76
CA SER A 66 -10.71 1.20 0.60
C SER A 66 -10.55 2.25 1.70
N LEU A 67 -11.60 3.01 2.02
CA LEU A 67 -11.56 3.95 3.13
C LEU A 67 -11.41 3.24 4.48
N SER A 68 -12.08 2.10 4.67
CA SER A 68 -11.95 1.31 5.90
C SER A 68 -10.52 0.80 6.10
N MET A 69 -9.91 0.26 5.03
CA MET A 69 -8.52 -0.17 5.05
C MET A 69 -7.58 0.99 5.36
N ALA A 70 -7.73 2.14 4.70
CA ALA A 70 -6.92 3.32 4.98
C ALA A 70 -7.01 3.77 6.45
N LYS A 71 -8.20 3.73 7.06
CA LYS A 71 -8.40 4.03 8.49
C LYS A 71 -7.72 3.03 9.42
N VAL A 72 -7.70 1.75 9.05
CA VAL A 72 -6.97 0.73 9.82
C VAL A 72 -5.47 0.95 9.72
N ILE A 73 -4.95 1.24 8.51
CA ILE A 73 -3.54 1.60 8.30
C ILE A 73 -3.19 2.80 9.18
N ALA A 74 -3.92 3.91 9.08
CA ALA A 74 -3.66 5.13 9.87
C ALA A 74 -3.65 4.90 11.39
N ARG A 75 -4.41 3.92 11.90
CA ARG A 75 -4.43 3.56 13.33
C ARG A 75 -3.24 2.69 13.75
N VAL A 76 -2.77 1.83 12.84
CA VAL A 76 -1.76 0.80 13.15
C VAL A 76 -0.35 1.23 12.78
N TRP A 77 -0.20 2.05 11.75
CA TRP A 77 1.09 2.52 11.24
C TRP A 77 1.90 3.22 12.35
N PRO A 78 3.22 2.98 12.43
CA PRO A 78 4.03 3.49 13.53
C PRO A 78 4.29 5.00 13.43
N GLU A 79 4.21 5.56 12.23
CA GLU A 79 4.50 6.97 11.93
C GLU A 79 3.51 7.55 10.91
N ASN A 80 3.67 8.85 10.59
CA ASN A 80 2.87 9.49 9.57
C ASN A 80 3.16 8.86 8.20
N ILE A 81 2.13 8.26 7.59
CA ILE A 81 2.22 7.60 6.29
C ILE A 81 2.66 8.62 5.23
N GLN A 82 3.79 8.35 4.59
CA GLN A 82 4.27 9.14 3.47
C GLN A 82 3.58 8.67 2.19
N VAL A 83 2.78 9.54 1.59
CA VAL A 83 2.14 9.28 0.29
C VAL A 83 2.73 10.20 -0.78
N SER A 84 2.96 9.65 -1.96
CA SER A 84 3.40 10.43 -3.12
C SER A 84 2.24 11.24 -3.69
N ARG A 85 2.57 12.20 -4.57
CA ARG A 85 1.56 12.92 -5.34
C ARG A 85 0.70 11.94 -6.12
N PHE A 86 -0.59 12.25 -6.22
CA PHE A 86 -1.59 11.40 -6.87
C PHE A 86 -1.18 10.90 -8.27
N CYS A 87 -0.62 11.77 -9.10
CA CYS A 87 -0.21 11.46 -10.48
C CYS A 87 1.19 10.81 -10.62
N CYS A 88 1.92 10.60 -9.52
CA CYS A 88 3.29 10.07 -9.58
C CYS A 88 3.28 8.56 -9.85
N GLY A 89 4.05 8.07 -10.83
CA GLY A 89 4.20 6.62 -11.04
C GLY A 89 5.11 5.93 -10.01
N LEU A 90 5.90 6.70 -9.27
CA LEU A 90 6.80 6.22 -8.22
C LEU A 90 6.06 6.11 -6.90
N MET A 91 6.48 5.16 -6.07
CA MET A 91 5.95 4.95 -4.72
C MET A 91 6.94 5.40 -3.67
N SER A 92 6.42 5.93 -2.55
CA SER A 92 7.17 6.04 -1.31
C SER A 92 7.46 4.64 -0.74
N HIS A 93 8.32 4.57 0.28
CA HIS A 93 8.55 3.33 1.01
C HIS A 93 7.28 2.80 1.69
N ASP A 94 6.48 3.68 2.30
CA ASP A 94 5.21 3.30 2.93
C ASP A 94 4.21 2.76 1.90
N GLU A 95 4.08 3.44 0.76
CA GLU A 95 3.18 3.01 -0.33
C GLU A 95 3.59 1.65 -0.90
N ALA A 96 4.90 1.41 -1.05
CA ALA A 96 5.42 0.13 -1.48
C ALA A 96 5.09 -0.98 -0.47
N THR A 97 5.34 -0.72 0.82
CA THR A 97 5.07 -1.69 1.90
C THR A 97 3.57 -2.02 1.97
N ILE A 98 2.71 -1.01 1.94
CA ILE A 98 1.26 -1.17 1.91
C ILE A 98 0.80 -1.93 0.66
N GLY A 99 1.39 -1.60 -0.51
CA GLY A 99 1.12 -2.27 -1.77
C GLY A 99 1.46 -3.77 -1.71
N TYR A 100 2.68 -4.12 -1.29
CA TYR A 100 3.12 -5.51 -1.16
C TYR A 100 2.31 -6.30 -0.13
N MET A 101 1.90 -5.66 0.97
CA MET A 101 1.02 -6.27 1.97
C MET A 101 -0.35 -6.64 1.36
N ILE A 102 -0.96 -5.75 0.59
CA ILE A 102 -2.25 -6.02 -0.10
C ILE A 102 -2.08 -7.04 -1.21
N GLU A 103 -0.96 -7.00 -1.93
CA GLU A 103 -0.62 -7.99 -2.94
C GLU A 103 -0.48 -9.40 -2.35
N ALA A 104 0.21 -9.54 -1.22
CA ALA A 104 0.29 -10.82 -0.50
C ALA A 104 -1.10 -11.33 -0.12
N THR A 105 -1.99 -10.42 0.31
CA THR A 105 -3.38 -10.76 0.61
C THR A 105 -4.14 -11.24 -0.63
N ALA A 106 -3.97 -10.57 -1.78
CA ALA A 106 -4.60 -10.95 -3.05
C ALA A 106 -4.17 -12.35 -3.50
N HIS A 107 -2.91 -12.74 -3.24
CA HIS A 107 -2.39 -14.07 -3.49
C HIS A 107 -2.74 -15.10 -2.40
N ARG A 108 -3.46 -14.69 -1.34
CA ARG A 108 -3.77 -15.52 -0.16
C ARG A 108 -2.52 -16.03 0.56
N ASP A 109 -1.40 -15.30 0.46
CA ASP A 109 -0.14 -15.65 1.09
C ASP A 109 0.03 -14.88 2.41
N ARG A 110 -0.43 -15.51 3.50
CA ARG A 110 -0.29 -14.95 4.85
C ARG A 110 1.18 -14.81 5.26
N ALA A 111 2.04 -15.73 4.85
CA ALA A 111 3.45 -15.69 5.24
C ALA A 111 4.18 -14.52 4.55
N ALA A 112 3.87 -14.24 3.27
CA ALA A 112 4.39 -13.06 2.58
C ALA A 112 3.90 -11.76 3.23
N PHE A 113 2.62 -11.70 3.64
CA PHE A 113 2.09 -10.55 4.34
C PHE A 113 2.84 -10.27 5.64
N ASP A 114 3.04 -11.30 6.48
CA ASP A 114 3.73 -11.14 7.75
C ASP A 114 5.21 -10.74 7.53
N ARG A 115 5.88 -11.28 6.50
CA ARG A 115 7.24 -10.88 6.12
C ARG A 115 7.35 -9.41 5.70
N VAL A 116 6.37 -8.88 4.96
CA VAL A 116 6.38 -7.46 4.53
C VAL A 116 6.27 -6.52 5.73
N LEU A 117 5.59 -6.94 6.79
CA LEU A 117 5.37 -6.13 8.00
C LEU A 117 6.40 -6.39 9.11
N GLU A 118 7.26 -7.39 8.95
CA GLU A 118 8.24 -7.81 9.94
C GLU A 118 9.16 -6.66 10.31
N GLY A 119 9.33 -6.41 11.61
CA GLY A 119 10.13 -5.31 12.13
C GLY A 119 9.49 -3.91 12.04
N LEU A 120 8.45 -3.72 11.21
CA LEU A 120 7.73 -2.45 11.10
C LEU A 120 6.48 -2.40 11.99
N ILE A 121 5.64 -3.44 11.92
CA ILE A 121 4.37 -3.51 12.66
C ILE A 121 4.48 -4.55 13.77
N ARG A 122 4.04 -4.18 14.99
CA ARG A 122 3.96 -5.13 16.10
C ARG A 122 3.00 -6.28 15.75
N PRO A 123 3.35 -7.55 16.00
CA PRO A 123 2.54 -8.71 15.59
C PRO A 123 1.06 -8.62 16.01
N GLY A 124 0.78 -8.14 17.23
CA GLY A 124 -0.60 -7.99 17.73
C GLY A 124 -1.46 -6.97 16.97
N ARG A 125 -0.87 -6.09 16.16
CA ARG A 125 -1.59 -5.12 15.32
C ARG A 125 -1.70 -5.53 13.85
N ALA A 126 -0.85 -6.46 13.40
CA ALA A 126 -0.82 -6.94 12.02
C ALA A 126 -2.12 -7.68 11.63
N GLN A 127 -2.78 -8.34 12.60
CA GLN A 127 -4.04 -9.04 12.33
C GLN A 127 -5.16 -8.11 11.84
N ALA A 128 -5.28 -6.91 12.41
CA ALA A 128 -6.29 -5.94 11.97
C ALA A 128 -6.06 -5.48 10.52
N LEU A 129 -4.79 -5.34 10.12
CA LEU A 129 -4.42 -5.04 8.74
C LEU A 129 -4.78 -6.20 7.81
N TRP A 130 -4.54 -7.44 8.24
CA TRP A 130 -4.88 -8.64 7.47
C TRP A 130 -6.39 -8.76 7.24
N ASP A 131 -7.19 -8.59 8.28
CA ASP A 131 -8.64 -8.70 8.16
C ASP A 131 -9.21 -7.61 7.23
N ALA A 132 -8.71 -6.37 7.37
CA ALA A 132 -9.12 -5.26 6.52
C ALA A 132 -8.65 -5.41 5.06
N SER A 133 -7.46 -5.99 4.82
CA SER A 133 -6.99 -6.27 3.47
C SER A 133 -7.79 -7.38 2.80
N ILE A 134 -8.19 -8.43 3.54
CA ILE A 134 -9.06 -9.49 3.03
C ILE A 134 -10.42 -8.92 2.60
N ASP A 135 -11.01 -8.06 3.43
CA ASP A 135 -12.27 -7.38 3.13
C ASP A 135 -12.21 -6.54 1.84
N LEU A 136 -11.12 -5.77 1.67
CA LEU A 136 -10.87 -4.98 0.48
C LEU A 136 -10.69 -5.86 -0.76
N VAL A 137 -9.82 -6.87 -0.68
CA VAL A 137 -9.53 -7.79 -1.78
C VAL A 137 -10.80 -8.54 -2.20
N ALA A 138 -11.62 -8.98 -1.24
CA ALA A 138 -12.89 -9.63 -1.52
C ALA A 138 -13.89 -8.68 -2.22
N ALA A 139 -13.93 -7.40 -1.86
CA ALA A 139 -14.75 -6.40 -2.54
C ALA A 139 -14.27 -6.15 -3.99
N GLU A 140 -12.97 -6.05 -4.21
CA GLU A 140 -12.39 -5.88 -5.57
C GLU A 140 -12.68 -7.10 -6.46
N PHE A 141 -12.61 -8.33 -5.93
CA PHE A 141 -12.98 -9.52 -6.70
C PHE A 141 -14.47 -9.62 -7.05
N ARG A 142 -15.37 -9.06 -6.22
CA ARG A 142 -16.81 -9.02 -6.52
C ARG A 142 -17.20 -7.90 -7.49
N GLY A 143 -16.41 -6.83 -7.54
CA GLY A 143 -16.64 -5.66 -8.38
C GLY A 143 -15.96 -5.73 -9.75
N ALA A 144 -15.13 -6.74 -9.99
CA ALA A 144 -14.45 -6.99 -11.28
C ALA A 144 -15.33 -7.76 -12.27
#